data_AF-A0A8I2YNQ3-F1
#
_entry.id   AF-A0A8I2YNQ3-F1
#
_cell.length_a   1.000
_cell.length_b   1.000
_cell.length_c   1.000
_cell.angle_alpha   90.00
_cell.angle_beta   90.00
_cell.angle_gamma   90.00
#
_symmetry.space_group_name_H-M   'P 1'
#
loop_
_entity.id
_entity.type
_entity.pdbx_description
1 polymer ?
#
loop_
_entity_poly.entity_id
_entity_poly.type
_entity_poly.pdbx_seq_one_letter_code
_entity_poly.pdbx_strand_id
1 'polypeptide(L)'
;MPSVQLPSHDDYVSIWYITNSAYGNVGSFDPEKPTVVILHPLFLDSSWLNKHFDDPRLCSEYNLIAFDQRTQGRSQCRPGALHDSYVDAADLASAIQVRLVL
;
A
#
# COMPACT_ATOMS: atom_id res chain seq x y z
N MET A 1 -1.93 -2.12 -13.69
CA MET A 1 -2.48 -2.05 -12.31
C MET A 1 -1.42 -1.42 -11.41
N PRO A 2 -1.77 -0.73 -10.31
CA PRO A 2 -0.91 0.33 -9.82
C PRO A 2 0.14 -0.16 -8.81
N SER A 3 1.37 0.31 -9.01
CA SER A 3 2.47 0.16 -8.06
C SER A 3 3.20 1.48 -7.86
N VAL A 4 3.88 1.63 -6.73
CA VAL A 4 4.74 2.77 -6.41
C VAL A 4 6.18 2.35 -6.62
N GLN A 5 6.92 3.15 -7.39
CA GLN A 5 8.35 2.94 -7.57
C GLN A 5 9.10 3.73 -6.51
N LEU A 6 9.84 3.03 -5.67
CA LEU A 6 10.64 3.64 -4.62
C LEU A 6 12.11 3.66 -5.06
N PRO A 7 12.81 4.80 -4.93
CA PRO A 7 14.24 4.84 -5.15
C PRO A 7 14.94 4.02 -4.06
N SER A 8 15.72 3.02 -4.45
CA SER A 8 16.62 2.30 -3.56
C SER A 8 17.99 2.17 -4.19
N HIS A 9 19.03 2.22 -3.36
CA HIS A 9 20.42 2.31 -3.78
C HIS A 9 20.90 1.00 -4.45
N ASP A 10 20.43 -0.15 -3.93
CA ASP A 10 20.92 -1.47 -4.32
C ASP A 10 19.90 -2.28 -5.15
N ASP A 11 18.68 -1.78 -5.31
CA ASP A 11 17.57 -2.52 -5.92
C ASP A 11 16.42 -1.63 -6.45
N TYR A 12 15.69 -2.15 -7.44
CA TYR A 12 14.41 -1.61 -7.88
C TYR A 12 13.30 -2.15 -6.96
N VAL A 13 12.52 -1.24 -6.37
CA VAL A 13 11.45 -1.59 -5.43
C VAL A 13 10.13 -1.05 -5.95
N SER A 14 9.25 -1.98 -6.35
CA SER A 14 7.91 -1.69 -6.84
C SER A 14 6.89 -2.20 -5.83
N ILE A 15 6.36 -1.28 -5.02
CA ILE A 15 5.35 -1.57 -4.00
C ILE A 15 3.95 -1.59 -4.62
N TRP A 16 3.29 -2.74 -4.58
CA TRP A 16 1.91 -2.89 -5.00
C TRP A 16 0.95 -2.27 -3.97
N TYR A 17 -0.19 -1.76 -4.44
CA TYR A 17 -1.25 -1.34 -3.54
C TYR A 17 -2.64 -1.62 -4.11
N ILE A 18 -3.61 -1.72 -3.21
CA ILE A 18 -5.04 -1.80 -3.52
C ILE A 18 -5.79 -0.65 -2.87
N THR A 19 -6.95 -0.30 -3.43
CA THR A 19 -7.81 0.75 -2.91
C THR A 19 -9.29 0.40 -3.08
N ASN A 20 -10.19 1.00 -2.29
CA ASN A 20 -11.64 0.89 -2.48
C ASN A 20 -12.22 1.90 -3.50
N SER A 21 -11.37 2.68 -4.16
CA SER A 21 -11.79 3.67 -5.15
C SER A 21 -12.31 3.05 -6.45
N ALA A 22 -13.14 3.81 -7.17
CA ALA A 22 -13.85 3.32 -8.37
C ALA A 22 -12.93 2.73 -9.45
N TYR A 23 -11.72 3.28 -9.61
CA TYR A 23 -10.75 2.82 -10.62
C TYR A 23 -9.55 2.10 -10.00
N GLY A 24 -9.64 1.70 -8.73
CA GLY A 24 -8.60 0.97 -8.03
C GLY A 24 -7.26 1.72 -7.95
N ASN A 25 -7.30 3.06 -7.91
CA ASN A 25 -6.13 3.91 -7.76
C ASN A 25 -6.44 5.19 -6.97
N VAL A 26 -5.39 5.84 -6.46
CA VAL A 26 -5.53 7.04 -5.62
C VAL A 26 -6.11 8.24 -6.36
N GLY A 27 -5.93 8.33 -7.68
CA GLY A 27 -6.49 9.43 -8.48
C GLY A 27 -8.02 9.47 -8.50
N SER A 28 -8.68 8.40 -8.05
CA SER A 28 -10.14 8.33 -7.87
C SER A 28 -10.59 8.36 -6.42
N PHE A 29 -9.76 8.86 -5.51
CA PHE A 29 -10.16 9.09 -4.12
C PHE A 29 -11.16 10.24 -4.03
N ASP A 30 -12.13 10.09 -3.15
CA ASP A 30 -13.06 11.17 -2.83
C ASP A 30 -12.33 12.19 -1.94
N PRO A 31 -12.10 13.44 -2.41
CA PRO A 31 -11.34 14.42 -1.65
C PRO A 31 -12.02 14.82 -0.33
N GLU A 32 -13.32 14.58 -0.19
CA GLU A 32 -14.08 14.89 1.03
C GLU A 32 -13.96 13.77 2.09
N LYS A 33 -13.43 12.59 1.72
CA LYS A 33 -13.27 11.46 2.64
C LYS A 33 -11.86 11.37 3.19
N PRO A 34 -11.70 11.16 4.52
CA PRO A 34 -10.39 10.87 5.09
C PRO A 34 -9.82 9.56 4.53
N THR A 35 -8.49 9.52 4.39
CA THR A 35 -7.77 8.33 3.92
C THR A 35 -7.27 7.49 5.09
N VAL A 36 -7.53 6.19 5.05
CA VAL A 36 -7.04 5.21 6.02
C VAL A 36 -6.08 4.24 5.33
N VAL A 37 -4.87 4.16 5.86
CA VAL A 37 -3.86 3.17 5.45
C VAL A 37 -4.01 1.95 6.33
N ILE A 38 -4.30 0.79 5.73
CA ILE A 38 -4.45 -0.49 6.44
C ILE A 38 -3.22 -1.36 6.15
N LEU A 39 -2.61 -1.90 7.20
CA LEU A 39 -1.50 -2.83 7.10
C LEU A 39 -2.00 -4.27 7.15
N HIS A 40 -1.56 -5.10 6.21
CA HIS A 40 -1.74 -6.54 6.32
C HIS A 40 -0.76 -7.10 7.36
N PRO A 41 -1.07 -8.26 7.99
CA PRO A 41 -0.11 -8.94 8.85
C PRO A 41 1.16 -9.34 8.10
N LEU A 42 2.27 -9.47 8.83
CA LEU A 42 3.53 -9.97 8.29
C LEU A 42 3.35 -11.36 7.65
N PHE A 43 4.05 -11.59 6.54
CA PHE A 43 4.04 -12.81 5.73
C PHE A 43 2.72 -13.09 4.98
N LEU A 44 1.78 -12.15 5.01
CA LEU A 44 0.56 -12.19 4.21
C LEU A 44 0.61 -11.08 3.15
N ASP A 45 -0.53 -10.73 2.59
CA ASP A 45 -0.65 -9.62 1.64
C ASP A 45 -2.01 -8.92 1.78
N SER A 46 -2.21 -7.87 0.98
CA SER A 46 -3.43 -7.08 0.97
C SER A 46 -4.70 -7.87 0.63
N SER A 47 -4.64 -9.06 0.02
CA SER A 47 -5.82 -9.91 -0.19
C SER A 47 -6.42 -10.43 1.11
N TRP A 48 -5.62 -10.51 2.18
CA TRP A 48 -6.12 -10.85 3.51
C TRP A 48 -7.09 -9.79 4.06
N LEU A 49 -6.99 -8.55 3.56
CA LEU A 49 -7.81 -7.42 3.98
C LEU A 49 -9.14 -7.31 3.24
N ASN A 50 -9.46 -8.19 2.30
CA ASN A 50 -10.70 -8.10 1.48
C ASN A 50 -11.96 -7.86 2.34
N LYS A 51 -12.10 -8.56 3.47
CA LYS A 51 -13.25 -8.36 4.38
C LYS A 51 -13.33 -6.95 4.98
N HIS A 52 -12.20 -6.27 5.18
CA HIS A 52 -12.16 -4.89 5.66
C HIS A 52 -12.49 -3.92 4.52
N PHE A 53 -12.03 -4.21 3.30
CA PHE A 53 -12.36 -3.42 2.11
C PHE A 53 -13.84 -3.54 1.71
N ASP A 54 -14.46 -4.68 2.00
CA ASP A 54 -15.88 -4.94 1.76
C ASP A 54 -16.78 -4.49 2.93
N ASP A 55 -16.22 -4.06 4.07
CA ASP A 55 -17.01 -3.62 5.22
C ASP A 55 -17.69 -2.28 4.92
N PRO A 56 -19.03 -2.20 4.87
CA PRO A 56 -19.74 -0.98 4.55
C PRO A 56 -19.41 0.18 5.49
N ARG A 57 -19.08 -0.11 6.75
CA ARG A 57 -18.74 0.91 7.76
C ARG A 57 -17.40 1.59 7.47
N LEU A 58 -16.51 0.92 6.73
CA LEU A 58 -15.22 1.46 6.35
C LEU A 58 -15.28 2.03 4.93
N CYS A 59 -15.82 1.27 3.98
CA CYS A 59 -15.77 1.66 2.57
C CYS A 59 -16.73 2.82 2.21
N SER A 60 -17.79 3.07 3.00
CA SER A 60 -18.67 4.23 2.79
C SER A 60 -18.05 5.53 3.30
N GLU A 61 -17.32 5.49 4.41
CA GLU A 61 -16.86 6.69 5.13
C GLU A 61 -15.41 7.08 4.80
N TYR A 62 -14.58 6.14 4.32
CA TYR A 62 -13.15 6.36 4.14
C TYR A 62 -12.65 5.99 2.73
N ASN A 63 -11.62 6.69 2.28
CA ASN A 63 -10.74 6.17 1.23
C ASN A 63 -9.79 5.15 1.88
N LEU A 64 -9.86 3.90 1.43
CA LEU A 64 -9.03 2.82 1.97
C LEU A 64 -7.88 2.54 1.01
N ILE A 65 -6.68 2.37 1.56
CA ILE A 65 -5.50 1.92 0.84
C ILE A 65 -4.71 0.91 1.67
N ALA A 66 -4.18 -0.11 1.00
CA ALA A 66 -3.25 -1.06 1.59
C ALA A 66 -2.10 -1.29 0.62
N PHE A 67 -0.88 -1.31 1.15
CA PHE A 67 0.34 -1.57 0.40
C PHE A 67 0.83 -2.98 0.73
N ASP A 68 1.21 -3.76 -0.28
CA ASP A 68 1.93 -5.00 -0.06
C ASP A 68 3.37 -4.66 0.31
N GLN A 69 3.84 -5.08 1.48
CA GLN A 69 5.22 -4.84 1.91
C GLN A 69 6.25 -5.53 1.00
N ARG A 70 7.54 -5.23 1.18
CA ARG A 70 8.61 -5.94 0.46
C ARG A 70 8.49 -7.44 0.65
N THR A 71 8.81 -8.18 -0.41
CA THR A 71 8.78 -9.65 -0.45
C THR A 71 7.41 -10.28 -0.17
N GLN A 72 6.34 -9.48 -0.18
CA GLN A 72 4.98 -9.90 0.13
C GLN A 72 4.02 -9.56 -1.02
N GLY A 73 2.98 -10.38 -1.18
CA GLY A 73 1.92 -10.16 -2.17
C GLY A 73 2.43 -9.98 -3.60
N ARG A 74 2.06 -8.86 -4.21
CA ARG A 74 2.40 -8.50 -5.60
C ARG A 74 3.54 -7.48 -5.70
N SER A 75 4.11 -7.07 -4.58
CA SER A 75 5.28 -6.18 -4.58
C SER A 75 6.49 -6.90 -5.16
N GLN A 76 7.27 -6.16 -5.97
CA GLN A 76 8.47 -6.67 -6.61
C GLN A 76 9.69 -5.96 -6.05
N CYS A 77 10.59 -6.73 -5.46
CA CYS A 77 11.87 -6.27 -4.95
C CYS A 77 12.86 -7.43 -4.93
N ARG A 78 14.15 -7.11 -4.79
CA ARG A 78 15.17 -8.13 -4.55
C ARG A 78 15.26 -8.41 -3.03
N PRO A 79 15.24 -9.66 -2.57
CA PRO A 79 15.52 -9.95 -1.17
C PRO A 79 16.92 -9.48 -0.79
N GLY A 80 17.05 -8.81 0.35
CA GLY A 80 18.31 -8.28 0.85
C GLY A 80 18.51 -8.58 2.33
N ALA A 81 19.76 -8.76 2.76
CA ALA A 81 20.09 -9.06 4.16
C ALA A 81 19.82 -7.89 5.12
N LEU A 82 19.61 -6.69 4.59
CA LEU A 82 19.30 -5.47 5.34
C LEU A 82 17.79 -5.22 5.48
N HIS A 83 16.93 -6.16 5.05
CA HIS A 83 15.49 -6.02 5.21
C HIS A 83 15.08 -6.28 6.66
N ASP A 84 14.57 -5.24 7.31
CA ASP A 84 13.99 -5.28 8.65
C ASP A 84 12.70 -4.43 8.72
N SER A 85 12.10 -4.34 9.90
CA SER A 85 10.88 -3.55 10.12
C SER A 85 11.08 -2.04 9.97
N TYR A 86 12.32 -1.53 10.09
CA TYR A 86 12.61 -0.12 9.82
C TYR A 86 12.56 0.16 8.32
N VAL A 87 13.06 -0.77 7.50
CA VAL A 87 12.94 -0.70 6.05
C VAL A 87 11.46 -0.74 5.63
N ASP A 88 10.67 -1.67 6.19
CA ASP A 88 9.22 -1.75 5.89
C ASP A 88 8.49 -0.43 6.23
N ALA A 89 8.81 0.18 7.37
CA ALA A 89 8.24 1.46 7.77
C ALA A 89 8.69 2.63 6.86
N ALA A 90 9.96 2.63 6.44
CA ALA A 90 10.50 3.63 5.53
C ALA A 90 9.88 3.53 4.13
N ASP A 91 9.68 2.31 3.62
CA ASP A 91 8.99 2.08 2.35
C ASP A 91 7.54 2.55 2.42
N LEU A 92 6.84 2.24 3.52
CA LEU A 92 5.47 2.70 3.73
C LEU A 92 5.39 4.23 3.73
N ALA A 93 6.26 4.89 4.49
CA ALA A 93 6.32 6.36 4.52
C ALA A 93 6.60 6.95 3.12
N SER A 94 7.53 6.35 2.38
CA SER A 94 7.87 6.77 1.02
C SER A 94 6.70 6.55 0.05
N ALA A 95 6.00 5.41 0.16
CA ALA A 95 4.84 5.11 -0.67
C ALA A 95 3.68 6.09 -0.39
N ILE A 96 3.45 6.43 0.88
CA ILE A 96 2.50 7.46 1.30
C ILE A 96 2.90 8.83 0.71
N GLN A 97 4.16 9.22 0.83
CA GLN A 97 4.65 10.50 0.30
C GLN A 97 4.45 10.60 -1.22
N VAL A 98 4.66 9.52 -1.97
CA VAL A 98 4.51 9.52 -3.43
C VAL A 98 3.05 9.44 -3.87
N ARG A 99 2.16 8.83 -3.08
CA ARG A 99 0.78 8.54 -3.50
C ARG A 99 -0.29 9.37 -2.84
N LEU A 100 -0.13 9.75 -1.58
CA LEU A 100 -1.17 10.42 -0.79
C LEU A 100 -0.88 11.90 -0.54
N VAL A 101 0.38 12.33 -0.69
CA VAL A 101 0.79 13.71 -0.47
C VAL A 101 1.10 14.35 -1.82
N LEU A 102 0.12 15.10 -2.36
CA LEU A 102 0.31 16.08 -3.43
C LEU A 102 0.15 17.48 -2.83
#